data_AF-A0A3Q9HSM4-F1
#
_entry.id   AF-A0A3Q9HSM4-F1
#
_cell.length_a   1.000
_cell.length_b   1.000
_cell.length_c   1.000
_cell.angle_alpha   90.00
_cell.angle_beta   90.00
_cell.angle_gamma   90.00
#
_symmetry.space_group_name_H-M   'P 1'
#
loop_
_entity.id
_entity.type
_entity.pdbx_description
1 polymer ?
#
loop_
_entity_poly.entity_id
_entity_poly.type
_entity_poly.pdbx_seq_one_letter_code
_entity_poly.pdbx_strand_id
1 'polypeptide(L)' 'MKYEVADDLGIPLDPHYNGDLTTRDAGRIGGRLGGHIGGNMVRKMIEYAEAKMAEEYGRQQKE' A
#
# COMPACT_ATOMS: atom_id res chain seq x y z
N MET A 1 -9.78 -16.06 4.18
CA MET A 1 -9.51 -15.19 3.02
C MET A 1 -8.03 -14.91 2.75
N LYS A 2 -7.26 -14.12 3.55
CA LYS A 2 -5.84 -13.84 3.21
C LYS A 2 -4.94 -15.08 3.19
N TYR A 3 -5.22 -16.05 4.08
CA TYR A 3 -4.53 -17.34 4.15
C TYR A 3 -4.90 -18.23 2.96
N GLU A 4 -6.19 -18.37 2.63
CA GLU A 4 -6.65 -19.07 1.41
C GLU A 4 -6.00 -18.49 0.13
N VAL A 5 -5.93 -17.16 0.03
CA VAL A 5 -5.26 -16.50 -1.10
C VAL A 5 -3.76 -16.79 -1.13
N ALA A 6 -3.10 -16.90 0.03
CA ALA A 6 -1.69 -17.25 0.12
C ALA A 6 -1.46 -18.72 -0.27
N ASP A 7 -2.31 -19.63 0.21
CA ASP A 7 -2.30 -21.06 -0.14
C ASP A 7 -2.49 -21.25 -1.65
N ASP A 8 -3.47 -20.58 -2.26
CA ASP A 8 -3.70 -20.56 -3.71
C ASP A 8 -2.49 -20.06 -4.52
N LEU A 9 -1.68 -19.18 -3.93
CA LEU A 9 -0.50 -18.60 -4.56
C LEU A 9 0.78 -19.39 -4.25
N GLY A 10 0.70 -20.42 -3.39
CA GLY A 10 1.85 -21.18 -2.90
C GLY A 10 2.81 -20.36 -2.03
N ILE A 11 2.31 -19.31 -1.38
CA ILE A 11 3.10 -18.39 -0.57
C ILE A 11 2.93 -18.79 0.90
N PRO A 12 4.01 -19.12 1.63
CA PRO A 12 3.92 -19.43 3.05
C PRO A 12 3.58 -18.16 3.83
N LEU A 13 2.37 -18.09 4.39
CA LEU A 13 1.90 -16.99 5.21
C LEU A 13 1.59 -17.49 6.62
N ASP A 14 2.45 -17.12 7.57
CA ASP A 14 2.33 -17.51 8.98
C ASP A 14 1.49 -16.49 9.76
N PRO A 15 0.66 -16.90 10.73
CA PRO A 15 -0.14 -15.98 11.53
C PRO A 15 0.67 -15.15 12.54
N HIS A 16 1.89 -15.56 12.89
CA HIS A 16 2.76 -14.93 13.89
C HIS A 16 3.93 -14.17 13.26
N TYR A 17 4.61 -14.73 12.25
CA TYR A 17 5.82 -14.13 11.69
C TYR A 17 5.96 -14.28 10.17
N ASN A 18 5.93 -13.16 9.46
CA ASN A 18 6.15 -13.08 8.01
C ASN A 18 7.34 -12.18 7.66
N GLY A 19 8.34 -12.07 8.55
CA GLY A 19 9.49 -11.19 8.31
C GLY A 19 10.34 -11.60 7.10
N ASP A 20 10.36 -12.90 6.78
CA ASP A 20 11.05 -13.44 5.59
C ASP A 20 10.19 -13.38 4.32
N LEU A 21 8.93 -12.94 4.43
CA LEU A 21 8.05 -12.79 3.27
C LEU A 21 8.56 -11.66 2.39
N THR A 22 8.86 -11.97 1.13
CA THR A 22 9.33 -10.93 0.21
C THR A 22 8.22 -9.88 0.00
N THR A 23 8.61 -8.62 -0.20
CA THR A 23 7.67 -7.54 -0.53
C THR A 23 6.81 -7.89 -1.76
N ARG A 24 7.38 -8.66 -2.70
CA ARG A 24 6.68 -9.12 -3.90
C ARG A 24 5.55 -10.08 -3.54
N ASP A 25 5.80 -11.04 -2.67
CA ASP A 25 4.81 -12.05 -2.28
C ASP A 25 3.71 -11.44 -1.41
N ALA A 26 4.06 -10.56 -0.47
CA ALA A 26 3.11 -9.75 0.27
C ALA A 26 2.23 -8.91 -0.67
N GLY A 27 2.83 -8.33 -1.71
CA GLY A 27 2.14 -7.57 -2.75
C GLY A 27 1.18 -8.41 -3.59
N ARG A 28 1.53 -9.67 -3.90
CA ARG A 28 0.63 -10.59 -4.64
C ARG A 28 -0.60 -10.97 -3.81
N ILE A 29 -0.41 -11.28 -2.53
CA ILE A 29 -1.51 -11.57 -1.61
C ILE A 29 -2.39 -10.33 -1.46
N GLY A 30 -1.79 -9.19 -1.11
CA GLY A 30 -2.51 -7.93 -0.95
C GLY A 30 -3.25 -7.51 -2.22
N GLY A 31 -2.61 -7.62 -3.38
CA GLY A 31 -3.19 -7.32 -4.69
C GLY A 31 -4.46 -8.12 -4.97
N ARG A 32 -4.45 -9.42 -4.72
CA ARG A 32 -5.60 -10.32 -4.90
C ARG A 32 -6.73 -10.07 -3.89
N LEU A 33 -6.40 -9.45 -2.76
CA LEU A 33 -7.37 -8.97 -1.75
C LEU A 33 -7.92 -7.56 -2.04
N GLY A 34 -7.56 -6.95 -3.18
CA GLY A 34 -8.00 -5.60 -3.56
C GLY A 34 -6.96 -4.50 -3.29
N GLY A 35 -5.74 -4.86 -2.92
CA GLY A 35 -4.63 -3.94 -2.67
C GLY A 35 -4.26 -3.09 -3.88
N HIS A 36 -4.57 -3.49 -5.11
CA HIS A 36 -4.40 -2.62 -6.28
C HIS A 36 -5.40 -1.45 -6.30
N ILE A 37 -6.63 -1.67 -5.83
CA ILE A 37 -7.64 -0.61 -5.70
C ILE A 37 -7.27 0.29 -4.52
N GLY A 38 -7.05 -0.30 -3.34
CA GLY A 38 -6.66 0.44 -2.15
C GLY A 38 -5.34 1.21 -2.31
N GLY A 39 -4.33 0.59 -2.91
CA GLY A 39 -3.02 1.19 -3.15
C GLY A 39 -3.07 2.37 -4.12
N ASN A 40 -3.87 2.29 -5.18
CA ASN A 40 -4.08 3.42 -6.08
C ASN A 40 -4.81 4.58 -5.38
N MET A 41 -5.75 4.28 -4.47
CA MET A 41 -6.42 5.31 -3.67
C MET A 41 -5.44 5.98 -2.70
N VAL A 42 -4.63 5.22 -1.97
CA VAL A 42 -3.61 5.77 -1.07
C VAL A 42 -2.61 6.64 -1.82
N ARG A 43 -2.15 6.20 -2.99
CA ARG A 43 -1.25 7.00 -3.84
C ARG A 43 -1.87 8.36 -4.20
N LYS A 44 -3.13 8.38 -4.65
CA LYS A 44 -3.83 9.64 -4.96
C LYS A 44 -4.04 10.53 -3.74
N MET A 45 -4.29 9.94 -2.57
CA MET A 45 -4.41 10.71 -1.32
C MET A 45 -3.09 11.37 -0.93
N ILE A 46 -1.96 10.67 -1.12
CA ILE A 46 -0.62 11.22 -0.90
C ILE A 46 -0.34 12.35 -1.89
N GLU A 47 -0.59 12.15 -3.19
CA GLU A 47 -0.44 13.18 -4.21
C GLU A 47 -1.24 14.45 -3.88
N TYR A 48 -2.49 14.27 -3.42
CA TYR A 48 -3.34 15.39 -2.99
C TYR A 48 -2.77 16.11 -1.76
N ALA A 49 -2.30 15.37 -0.77
CA ALA A 49 -1.69 15.94 0.44
C ALA A 49 -0.40 16.69 0.12
N GLU A 50 0.47 16.14 -0.74
CA GLU A 50 1.70 16.79 -1.20
C GLU A 50 1.40 18.08 -1.97
N ALA A 51 0.43 18.06 -2.87
CA ALA A 51 0.00 19.25 -3.60
C ALA A 51 -0.53 20.35 -2.66
N LYS A 52 -1.30 19.97 -1.63
CA LYS A 52 -1.80 20.91 -0.62
C LYS A 52 -0.68 21.52 0.22
N MET A 53 0.27 20.70 0.67
CA MET A 53 1.44 21.20 1.41
C MET A 53 2.29 22.15 0.56
N ALA A 54 2.48 21.84 -0.74
CA ALA A 54 3.21 22.71 -1.65
C ALA A 54 2.49 24.06 -1.88
N GLU A 55 1.16 24.03 -2.01
CA GLU A 55 0.32 25.22 -2.11
C GLU A 55 0.43 26.10 -0.85
N GLU A 56 0.34 25.50 0.33
CA GLU A 56 0.48 26.19 1.61
C GLU A 56 1.88 26.80 1.79
N TYR A 57 2.93 26.05 1.45
CA TYR A 57 4.31 26.53 1.51
C TYR A 57 4.55 27.72 0.54
N GLY A 58 3.94 27.68 -0.64
CA GLY A 58 4.00 28.79 -1.59
C GLY A 58 3.24 30.04 -1.14
N ARG A 59 2.20 29.90 -0.32
CA ARG A 59 1.47 31.04 0.27
C ARG A 59 2.29 31.71 1.38
N GLN A 60 2.94 30.93 2.23
CA GLN A 60 3.78 31.43 3.34
C GLN A 60 5.00 32.25 2.89
N GLN A 61 5.47 32.08 1.65
CA GLN A 61 6.60 32.85 1.10
C GLN A 61 6.19 34.16 0.42
N LYS A 62 4.89 34.40 0.22
CA LYS A 62 4.35 35.61 -0.40
C LYS A 62 3.88 36.65 0.63
N GLU A 63 3.90 36.29 1.90
CA GLU A 63 3.68 37.15 3.07
C GLU A 63 5.04 37.54 3.68
#